data_AF-V7I435-F1
#
_entry.id   AF-V7I435-F1
#
_cell.length_a   1.000
_cell.length_b   1.000
_cell.length_c   1.000
_cell.angle_alpha   90.00
_cell.angle_beta   90.00
_cell.angle_gamma   90.00
#
_symmetry.space_group_name_H-M   'P 1'
#
loop_
_entity.id
_entity.type
_entity.pdbx_description
1 polymer ?
#
loop_
_entity_poly.entity_id
_entity_poly.type
_entity_poly.pdbx_seq_one_letter_code
_entity_poly.pdbx_strand_id
1 'polypeptide(L)'
;MKKLCFGTYATILKLCKAKSVTQKWLCGTVLLSVAPSYDVRTDDGTTSDLILGKKNLSPNVTDFAPTADARTTSNYFKQNILPLLDGNKKSLIVLALKDIIASDNTIEPDTIVEKVNGMTKETIARRDAFVLDDFLAGIFLYTVVNVENRNCEESVKEITEEYIQFFDAQKTSISFLTAYSKFSIETADEIAIDTRSLVLLTETGGKCQKCGRLLGIKKEGNDVNYAKVVHLSETEDIILCVDCEREIQSASEEDKLALLSDKHDLEILMVARDAMSRYTLEKQIEDVLREVHLMDVTNDTRLRIKPVKVENKITEKRLKERILLDVRQLYEGVNNSLDRLSGENKLNVDTFAKNVKRMYEDAAETLTSQSDIYNLLAETLFEKNGYKYREACQIIISYFVQRCEVFDEITK
;
A
#
# COMPACT_ATOMS: atom_id res chain seq x y z
N MET A 1 14.35 -21.01 -24.94
CA MET A 1 14.51 -19.71 -24.24
C MET A 1 13.42 -18.82 -24.76
N LYS A 2 12.58 -18.28 -23.86
CA LYS A 2 11.38 -17.54 -24.26
C LYS A 2 11.74 -16.11 -24.64
N LYS A 3 11.32 -15.69 -25.82
CA LYS A 3 11.45 -14.31 -26.30
C LYS A 3 10.11 -13.58 -26.18
N LEU A 4 10.13 -12.35 -25.71
CA LEU A 4 8.97 -11.47 -25.77
C LEU A 4 8.78 -11.00 -27.20
N CYS A 5 7.64 -11.32 -27.81
CA CYS A 5 7.21 -10.80 -29.10
C CYS A 5 5.68 -10.74 -29.12
N PHE A 6 5.10 -10.21 -30.21
CA PHE A 6 3.65 -10.15 -30.34
C PHE A 6 3.00 -11.54 -30.28
N GLY A 7 3.62 -12.56 -30.86
CA GLY A 7 3.13 -13.94 -30.88
C GLY A 7 3.07 -14.57 -29.48
N THR A 8 4.13 -14.43 -28.68
CA THR A 8 4.12 -14.95 -27.29
C THR A 8 3.13 -14.19 -26.42
N TYR A 9 3.08 -12.87 -26.55
CA TYR A 9 2.07 -12.01 -25.91
C TYR A 9 0.63 -12.43 -26.27
N ALA A 10 0.31 -12.52 -27.56
CA ALA A 10 -1.02 -12.86 -28.04
C ALA A 10 -1.40 -14.31 -27.71
N THR A 11 -0.44 -15.22 -27.66
CA THR A 11 -0.67 -16.62 -27.25
C THR A 11 -1.06 -16.72 -25.78
N ILE A 12 -0.41 -15.96 -24.88
CA ILE A 12 -0.82 -15.88 -23.47
C ILE A 12 -2.27 -15.40 -23.37
N LEU A 13 -2.62 -14.31 -24.04
CA LEU A 13 -3.99 -13.78 -24.02
C LEU A 13 -4.99 -14.77 -24.61
N LYS A 14 -4.63 -15.46 -25.70
CA LYS A 14 -5.45 -16.51 -26.32
C LYS A 14 -5.74 -17.65 -25.34
N LEU A 15 -4.76 -18.11 -24.57
CA LEU A 15 -4.94 -19.19 -23.59
C LEU A 15 -5.72 -18.75 -22.34
N CYS A 16 -5.73 -17.43 -22.09
CA CYS A 16 -6.40 -16.82 -20.94
C CYS A 16 -7.71 -16.08 -21.29
N LYS A 17 -8.22 -16.23 -22.52
CA LYS A 17 -9.47 -15.60 -22.96
C LYS A 17 -10.70 -16.30 -22.39
N ALA A 18 -11.82 -15.58 -22.32
CA ALA A 18 -13.11 -16.19 -22.00
C ALA A 18 -13.49 -17.26 -23.05
N LYS A 19 -14.17 -18.33 -22.63
CA LYS A 19 -14.49 -19.47 -23.51
C LYS A 19 -15.28 -19.07 -24.77
N SER A 20 -16.14 -18.05 -24.66
CA SER A 20 -16.97 -17.54 -25.77
C SER A 20 -16.20 -16.70 -26.79
N VAL A 21 -14.97 -16.28 -26.49
CA VAL A 21 -14.18 -15.38 -27.35
C VAL A 21 -13.35 -16.22 -28.32
N THR A 22 -13.32 -15.85 -29.60
CA THR A 22 -12.44 -16.51 -30.58
C THR A 22 -11.05 -15.87 -30.61
N GLN A 23 -10.03 -16.63 -31.03
CA GLN A 23 -8.66 -16.08 -31.09
C GLN A 23 -8.53 -14.90 -32.06
N LYS A 24 -9.23 -14.96 -33.20
CA LYS A 24 -9.23 -13.91 -34.23
C LYS A 24 -9.89 -12.63 -33.73
N TRP A 25 -10.99 -12.77 -33.00
CA TRP A 25 -11.69 -11.63 -32.43
C TRP A 25 -10.80 -10.92 -31.41
N LEU A 26 -10.19 -11.68 -30.49
CA LEU A 26 -9.27 -11.13 -29.51
C LEU A 26 -8.06 -10.45 -30.16
N CYS A 27 -7.36 -11.16 -31.05
CA CYS A 27 -6.17 -10.65 -31.74
C CYS A 27 -6.48 -9.40 -32.56
N GLY A 28 -7.53 -9.43 -33.38
CA GLY A 28 -7.94 -8.26 -34.16
C GLY A 28 -8.37 -7.08 -33.28
N THR A 29 -9.06 -7.33 -32.17
CA THR A 29 -9.43 -6.25 -31.23
C THR A 29 -8.20 -5.62 -30.57
N VAL A 30 -7.16 -6.41 -30.24
CA VAL A 30 -5.88 -5.87 -29.75
C VAL A 30 -5.25 -4.94 -30.79
N LEU A 31 -5.19 -5.34 -32.06
CA LEU A 31 -4.57 -4.52 -33.10
C LEU A 31 -5.32 -3.20 -33.39
N LEU A 32 -6.65 -3.22 -33.25
CA LEU A 32 -7.49 -2.02 -33.38
C LEU A 32 -7.20 -0.94 -32.33
N SER A 33 -6.51 -1.28 -31.22
CA SER A 33 -6.16 -0.30 -30.18
C SER A 33 -5.15 0.75 -30.67
N VAL A 34 -4.37 0.44 -31.70
CA VAL A 34 -3.36 1.32 -32.31
C VAL A 34 -3.60 1.59 -33.78
N ALA A 35 -4.33 0.71 -34.48
CA ALA A 35 -4.64 0.83 -35.90
C ALA A 35 -6.15 0.64 -36.15
N PRO A 36 -7.00 1.66 -35.89
CA PRO A 36 -8.45 1.53 -35.98
C PRO A 36 -8.99 1.15 -37.37
N SER A 37 -8.22 1.38 -38.44
CA SER A 37 -8.56 1.02 -39.81
C SER A 37 -8.11 -0.40 -40.21
N TYR A 38 -7.32 -1.08 -39.38
CA TYR A 38 -6.79 -2.41 -39.64
C TYR A 38 -7.60 -3.49 -38.91
N ASP A 39 -8.82 -3.75 -39.39
CA ASP A 39 -9.70 -4.76 -38.81
C ASP A 39 -9.46 -6.15 -39.43
N VAL A 40 -8.81 -7.03 -38.66
CA VAL A 40 -8.55 -8.42 -39.03
C VAL A 40 -9.37 -9.42 -38.19
N ARG A 41 -10.42 -8.98 -37.50
CA ARG A 41 -11.23 -9.85 -36.62
C ARG A 41 -11.93 -11.00 -37.34
N THR A 42 -12.05 -10.91 -38.67
CA THR A 42 -12.63 -11.96 -39.54
C THR A 42 -11.60 -12.72 -40.36
N ASP A 43 -10.30 -12.41 -40.23
CA ASP A 43 -9.22 -13.03 -41.00
C ASP A 43 -8.45 -14.06 -40.14
N ASP A 44 -8.88 -15.32 -40.21
CA ASP A 44 -8.32 -16.43 -39.45
C ASP A 44 -6.86 -16.71 -39.85
N GLY A 45 -6.51 -16.54 -41.12
CA GLY A 45 -5.17 -16.80 -41.64
C GLY A 45 -4.16 -15.80 -41.09
N THR A 46 -4.42 -14.50 -41.29
CA THR A 46 -3.55 -13.44 -40.79
C THR A 46 -3.43 -13.50 -39.27
N THR A 47 -4.54 -13.63 -38.55
CA THR A 47 -4.50 -13.67 -37.07
C THR A 47 -3.76 -14.90 -36.55
N SER A 48 -3.91 -16.07 -37.18
CA SER A 48 -3.18 -17.27 -36.81
C SER A 48 -1.67 -17.13 -37.06
N ASP A 49 -1.26 -16.60 -38.21
CA ASP A 49 0.17 -16.42 -38.52
C ASP A 49 0.86 -15.41 -37.60
N LEU A 50 0.15 -14.35 -37.19
CA LEU A 50 0.63 -13.39 -36.21
C LEU A 50 0.79 -14.02 -34.82
N ILE A 51 -0.24 -14.73 -34.33
CA ILE A 51 -0.18 -15.40 -33.02
C ILE A 51 0.95 -16.44 -33.00
N LEU A 52 1.15 -17.18 -34.09
CA LEU A 52 2.18 -18.20 -34.20
C LEU A 52 3.61 -17.63 -34.38
N GLY A 53 3.78 -16.32 -34.51
CA GLY A 53 5.11 -15.71 -34.74
C GLY A 53 5.68 -15.97 -36.13
N LYS A 54 4.84 -16.35 -37.11
CA LYS A 54 5.26 -16.66 -38.49
C LYS A 54 5.41 -15.41 -39.35
N LYS A 55 4.73 -14.33 -38.98
CA LYS A 55 4.64 -13.11 -39.77
C LYS A 55 4.82 -11.87 -38.89
N ASN A 56 5.44 -10.84 -39.45
CA ASN A 56 5.45 -9.51 -38.84
C ASN A 56 4.07 -8.86 -38.87
N LEU A 57 3.87 -7.91 -37.95
CA LEU A 57 2.69 -7.05 -37.99
C LEU A 57 2.68 -6.22 -39.27
N SER A 58 1.47 -5.83 -39.71
CA SER A 58 1.29 -4.98 -40.88
C SER A 58 1.92 -3.60 -40.66
N PRO A 59 2.45 -2.93 -41.71
CA PRO A 59 2.82 -1.51 -41.66
C PRO A 59 1.70 -0.61 -41.14
N ASN A 60 0.44 -0.94 -41.44
CA ASN A 60 -0.73 -0.24 -40.90
C ASN A 60 -0.83 -0.27 -39.36
N VAL A 61 -0.06 -1.14 -38.71
CA VAL A 61 0.07 -1.22 -37.25
C VAL A 61 1.42 -0.66 -36.80
N THR A 62 2.53 -1.11 -37.40
CA THR A 62 3.89 -0.75 -36.97
C THR A 62 4.24 0.71 -37.24
N ASP A 63 3.63 1.35 -38.24
CA ASP A 63 3.91 2.75 -38.57
C ASP A 63 3.15 3.72 -37.63
N PHE A 64 2.01 3.27 -37.10
CA PHE A 64 1.18 4.07 -36.19
C PHE A 64 1.54 3.85 -34.72
N ALA A 65 1.94 2.64 -34.32
CA ALA A 65 2.24 2.30 -32.94
C ALA A 65 3.30 3.20 -32.25
N PRO A 66 4.38 3.67 -32.91
CA PRO A 66 5.36 4.57 -32.29
C PRO A 66 4.78 5.94 -31.90
N THR A 67 3.71 6.38 -32.56
CA THR A 67 3.04 7.68 -32.31
C THR A 67 1.71 7.53 -31.58
N ALA A 68 1.31 6.30 -31.27
CA ALA A 68 0.08 6.03 -30.55
C ALA A 68 0.17 6.56 -29.11
N ASP A 69 -0.88 7.25 -28.66
CA ASP A 69 -0.97 7.67 -27.27
C ASP A 69 -1.15 6.44 -26.36
N ALA A 70 -0.16 6.22 -25.48
CA ALA A 70 -0.11 5.05 -24.63
C ALA A 70 -1.30 5.00 -23.65
N ARG A 71 -1.79 6.16 -23.19
CA ARG A 71 -2.96 6.25 -22.29
C ARG A 71 -4.27 5.92 -23.00
N THR A 72 -4.44 6.39 -24.22
CA THR A 72 -5.58 6.05 -25.09
C THR A 72 -5.59 4.56 -25.38
N THR A 73 -4.42 3.98 -25.66
CA THR A 73 -4.26 2.53 -25.85
C THR A 73 -4.65 1.76 -24.58
N SER A 74 -4.16 2.17 -23.40
CA SER A 74 -4.57 1.56 -22.12
C SER A 74 -6.08 1.64 -21.86
N ASN A 75 -6.68 2.82 -22.07
CA ASN A 75 -8.13 2.99 -21.94
C ASN A 75 -8.91 2.07 -22.90
N TYR A 76 -8.42 1.89 -24.12
CA TYR A 76 -8.99 0.94 -25.06
C TYR A 76 -8.89 -0.49 -24.53
N PHE A 77 -7.73 -0.89 -23.98
CA PHE A 77 -7.53 -2.20 -23.36
C PHE A 77 -8.51 -2.45 -22.22
N LYS A 78 -8.70 -1.46 -21.34
CA LYS A 78 -9.65 -1.51 -20.23
C LYS A 78 -11.08 -1.79 -20.70
N GLN A 79 -11.51 -1.09 -21.76
CA GLN A 79 -12.89 -1.14 -22.26
C GLN A 79 -13.16 -2.34 -23.17
N ASN A 80 -12.20 -2.75 -23.99
CA ASN A 80 -12.43 -3.67 -25.10
C ASN A 80 -11.66 -4.99 -24.97
N ILE A 81 -10.54 -5.04 -24.24
CA ILE A 81 -9.70 -6.25 -24.13
C ILE A 81 -9.94 -6.96 -22.81
N LEU A 82 -9.92 -6.26 -21.68
CA LEU A 82 -10.12 -6.88 -20.37
C LEU A 82 -11.45 -7.66 -20.24
N PRO A 83 -12.58 -7.21 -20.83
CA PRO A 83 -13.82 -8.00 -20.82
C PRO A 83 -13.76 -9.30 -21.64
N LEU A 84 -12.82 -9.42 -22.57
CA LEU A 84 -12.63 -10.62 -23.40
C LEU A 84 -11.76 -11.68 -22.71
N LEU A 85 -11.12 -11.33 -21.59
CA LEU A 85 -10.24 -12.21 -20.81
C LEU A 85 -11.03 -12.92 -19.71
N ASP A 86 -10.60 -14.14 -19.38
CA ASP A 86 -11.14 -14.87 -18.22
C ASP A 86 -10.70 -14.16 -16.94
N GLY A 87 -11.67 -13.68 -16.16
CA GLY A 87 -11.43 -12.99 -14.89
C GLY A 87 -10.57 -13.80 -13.91
N ASN A 88 -10.67 -15.12 -13.95
CA ASN A 88 -9.90 -16.02 -13.09
C ASN A 88 -8.46 -16.24 -13.58
N LYS A 89 -8.12 -15.83 -14.80
CA LYS A 89 -6.77 -16.04 -15.36
C LYS A 89 -5.95 -14.75 -15.43
N LYS A 90 -6.50 -13.61 -15.01
CA LYS A 90 -5.83 -12.30 -15.07
C LYS A 90 -4.45 -12.29 -14.39
N SER A 91 -4.32 -12.86 -13.19
CA SER A 91 -3.01 -12.93 -12.52
C SER A 91 -2.02 -13.86 -13.25
N LEU A 92 -2.51 -14.94 -13.87
CA LEU A 92 -1.68 -15.87 -14.65
C LEU A 92 -1.10 -15.19 -15.90
N ILE A 93 -1.86 -14.30 -16.54
CA ILE A 93 -1.37 -13.48 -17.66
C ILE A 93 -0.18 -12.65 -17.20
N VAL A 94 -0.29 -11.96 -16.06
CA VAL A 94 0.79 -11.13 -15.51
C VAL A 94 2.01 -11.98 -15.19
N LEU A 95 1.84 -13.11 -14.52
CA LEU A 95 2.94 -14.01 -14.13
C LEU A 95 3.66 -14.59 -15.36
N ALA A 96 2.92 -15.04 -16.37
CA ALA A 96 3.48 -15.54 -17.62
C ALA A 96 4.27 -14.46 -18.37
N LEU A 97 3.73 -13.24 -18.47
CA LEU A 97 4.44 -12.13 -19.10
C LEU A 97 5.70 -11.74 -18.32
N LYS A 98 5.64 -11.71 -16.98
CA LYS A 98 6.81 -11.47 -16.14
C LYS A 98 7.90 -12.51 -16.37
N ASP A 99 7.53 -13.79 -16.42
CA ASP A 99 8.47 -14.90 -16.65
C ASP A 99 9.15 -14.81 -18.02
N ILE A 100 8.38 -14.51 -19.08
CA ILE A 100 8.95 -14.29 -20.43
C ILE A 100 9.91 -13.09 -20.42
N ILE A 101 9.50 -11.96 -19.87
CA ILE A 101 10.32 -10.74 -19.81
C ILE A 101 11.62 -10.99 -19.04
N ALA A 102 11.55 -11.71 -17.92
CA ALA A 102 12.71 -12.07 -17.12
C ALA A 102 13.66 -13.02 -17.89
N SER A 103 13.09 -13.99 -18.61
CA SER A 103 13.83 -15.01 -19.36
C SER A 103 14.43 -14.51 -20.68
N ASP A 104 13.93 -13.39 -21.22
CA ASP A 104 14.40 -12.85 -22.49
C ASP A 104 15.70 -12.08 -22.32
N ASN A 105 16.82 -12.74 -22.58
CA ASN A 105 18.16 -12.17 -22.48
C ASN A 105 18.47 -11.11 -23.56
N THR A 106 17.58 -10.89 -24.54
CA THR A 106 17.76 -9.81 -25.53
C THR A 106 17.27 -8.45 -25.02
N ILE A 107 16.61 -8.44 -23.85
CA ILE A 107 16.11 -7.24 -23.18
C ILE A 107 17.04 -6.91 -22.02
N GLU A 108 17.71 -5.76 -22.09
CA GLU A 108 18.55 -5.25 -21.01
C GLU A 108 17.71 -4.85 -19.79
N PRO A 109 18.24 -4.94 -18.55
CA PRO A 109 17.49 -4.67 -17.31
C PRO A 109 16.81 -3.29 -17.26
N ASP A 110 17.44 -2.26 -17.81
CA ASP A 110 16.99 -0.87 -17.83
C ASP A 110 16.05 -0.55 -19.03
N THR A 111 15.85 -1.50 -19.94
CA THR A 111 14.97 -1.30 -21.09
C THR A 111 13.52 -1.12 -20.63
N ILE A 112 12.88 -0.03 -21.08
CA ILE A 112 11.46 0.23 -20.85
C ILE A 112 10.61 -0.75 -21.68
N VAL A 113 10.01 -1.72 -21.01
CA VAL A 113 9.15 -2.76 -21.60
C VAL A 113 7.66 -2.43 -21.45
N GLU A 114 7.24 -1.79 -20.36
CA GLU A 114 5.86 -1.33 -20.19
C GLU A 114 5.78 0.17 -20.54
N LYS A 115 5.27 0.48 -21.73
CA LYS A 115 5.33 1.84 -22.32
C LYS A 115 4.36 2.87 -21.72
N VAL A 116 3.30 2.46 -21.02
CA VAL A 116 2.27 3.38 -20.48
C VAL A 116 2.77 4.10 -19.23
N ASN A 117 3.49 3.40 -18.34
CA ASN A 117 4.07 3.98 -17.13
C ASN A 117 5.61 4.02 -17.13
N GLY A 118 6.24 3.57 -18.21
CA GLY A 118 7.69 3.63 -18.34
C GLY A 118 8.43 2.58 -17.50
N MET A 119 7.81 1.43 -17.20
CA MET A 119 8.47 0.42 -16.37
C MET A 119 9.53 -0.35 -17.15
N THR A 120 10.71 -0.47 -16.53
CA THR A 120 11.84 -1.25 -17.05
C THR A 120 11.66 -2.75 -16.78
N LYS A 121 12.42 -3.60 -17.50
CA LYS A 121 12.48 -5.05 -17.22
C LYS A 121 12.76 -5.34 -15.74
N GLU A 122 13.73 -4.65 -15.14
CA GLU A 122 14.08 -4.80 -13.73
C GLU A 122 12.93 -4.39 -12.80
N THR A 123 12.25 -3.28 -13.12
CA THR A 123 11.08 -2.81 -12.34
C THR A 123 9.94 -3.82 -12.38
N ILE A 124 9.64 -4.39 -13.56
CA ILE A 124 8.59 -5.39 -13.74
C ILE A 124 8.90 -6.65 -12.93
N ALA A 125 10.16 -7.10 -12.90
CA ALA A 125 10.57 -8.30 -12.17
C ALA A 125 10.28 -8.17 -10.65
N ARG A 126 10.61 -7.02 -10.06
CA ARG A 126 10.48 -6.76 -8.61
C ARG A 126 9.06 -6.47 -8.14
N ARG A 127 8.15 -6.13 -9.05
CA ARG A 127 6.81 -5.64 -8.69
C ARG A 127 5.76 -6.75 -8.68
N ASP A 128 4.81 -6.67 -7.77
CA ASP A 128 3.70 -7.61 -7.59
C ASP A 128 2.31 -6.97 -7.76
N ALA A 129 2.23 -5.63 -7.75
CA ALA A 129 1.00 -4.87 -7.93
C ALA A 129 0.95 -4.11 -9.26
N PHE A 130 -0.11 -4.32 -10.04
CA PHE A 130 -0.26 -3.79 -11.40
C PHE A 130 -1.63 -3.17 -11.68
N VAL A 131 -1.66 -2.11 -12.49
CA VAL A 131 -2.87 -1.70 -13.22
C VAL A 131 -2.92 -2.53 -14.49
N LEU A 132 -3.88 -3.44 -14.59
CA LEU A 132 -3.84 -4.52 -15.60
C LEU A 132 -3.94 -4.00 -17.03
N ASP A 133 -4.82 -3.03 -17.29
CA ASP A 133 -4.98 -2.40 -18.60
C ASP A 133 -3.70 -1.70 -19.06
N ASP A 134 -3.09 -0.88 -18.19
CA ASP A 134 -1.81 -0.24 -18.45
C ASP A 134 -0.73 -1.27 -18.77
N PHE A 135 -0.57 -2.30 -17.93
CA PHE A 135 0.45 -3.32 -18.07
C PHE A 135 0.34 -4.08 -19.41
N LEU A 136 -0.87 -4.51 -19.78
CA LEU A 136 -1.09 -5.23 -21.03
C LEU A 136 -0.90 -4.32 -22.25
N ALA A 137 -1.37 -3.07 -22.19
CA ALA A 137 -1.21 -2.11 -23.27
C ALA A 137 0.26 -1.72 -23.48
N GLY A 138 1.01 -1.51 -22.40
CA GLY A 138 2.42 -1.15 -22.48
C GLY A 138 3.30 -2.24 -23.06
N ILE A 139 3.10 -3.48 -22.61
CA ILE A 139 3.82 -4.63 -23.18
C ILE A 139 3.43 -4.82 -24.65
N PHE A 140 2.15 -4.67 -24.99
CA PHE A 140 1.72 -4.71 -26.39
C PHE A 140 2.46 -3.67 -27.24
N LEU A 141 2.47 -2.40 -26.82
CA LEU A 141 3.19 -1.33 -27.52
C LEU A 141 4.68 -1.66 -27.69
N TYR A 142 5.34 -2.20 -26.66
CA TYR A 142 6.72 -2.67 -26.78
C TYR A 142 6.86 -3.77 -27.83
N THR A 143 6.00 -4.79 -27.82
CA THR A 143 6.08 -5.91 -28.77
C THR A 143 5.87 -5.48 -30.22
N VAL A 144 5.13 -4.39 -30.47
CA VAL A 144 4.88 -3.87 -31.81
C VAL A 144 6.01 -2.95 -32.29
N VAL A 145 6.54 -2.10 -31.40
CA VAL A 145 7.52 -1.08 -31.76
C VAL A 145 8.95 -1.63 -31.76
N ASN A 146 9.27 -2.52 -30.81
CA ASN A 146 10.64 -2.89 -30.50
C ASN A 146 11.02 -4.31 -30.94
N VAL A 147 10.06 -5.14 -31.40
CA VAL A 147 10.32 -6.56 -31.66
C VAL A 147 9.75 -7.00 -33.01
N GLU A 148 10.58 -7.65 -33.82
CA GLU A 148 10.11 -8.40 -34.98
C GLU A 148 9.36 -9.65 -34.53
N ASN A 149 8.12 -9.80 -34.99
CA ASN A 149 7.29 -10.95 -34.64
C ASN A 149 7.62 -12.20 -35.46
N ARG A 150 8.18 -12.02 -36.66
CA ARG A 150 8.62 -13.12 -37.52
C ARG A 150 9.76 -13.90 -36.85
N ASN A 151 9.84 -15.21 -37.11
CA ASN A 151 10.87 -16.11 -36.58
C ASN A 151 10.78 -16.33 -35.05
N CYS A 152 9.61 -16.08 -34.46
CA CYS A 152 9.36 -16.31 -33.03
C CYS A 152 8.63 -17.64 -32.74
N GLU A 153 8.45 -18.50 -33.74
CA GLU A 153 7.67 -19.74 -33.65
C GLU A 153 8.15 -20.65 -32.51
N GLU A 154 9.46 -20.79 -32.33
CA GLU A 154 10.02 -21.64 -31.26
C GLU A 154 9.70 -21.08 -29.87
N SER A 155 9.76 -19.76 -29.69
CA SER A 155 9.34 -19.13 -28.43
C SER A 155 7.83 -19.27 -28.20
N VAL A 156 7.02 -19.16 -29.25
CA VAL A 156 5.56 -19.33 -29.15
C VAL A 156 5.18 -20.76 -28.77
N LYS A 157 5.87 -21.78 -29.32
CA LYS A 157 5.64 -23.19 -29.00
C LYS A 157 5.87 -23.52 -27.52
N GLU A 158 6.73 -22.78 -26.82
CA GLU A 158 6.93 -22.96 -25.38
C GLU A 158 5.73 -22.45 -24.53
N ILE A 159 4.80 -21.69 -25.11
CA ILE A 159 3.66 -21.11 -24.41
C ILE A 159 2.44 -22.02 -24.56
N THR A 160 2.30 -22.99 -23.66
CA THR A 160 1.20 -23.98 -23.66
C THR A 160 0.20 -23.75 -22.52
N GLU A 161 -0.88 -24.55 -22.47
CA GLU A 161 -1.81 -24.51 -21.32
C GLU A 161 -1.11 -24.91 -20.03
N GLU A 162 -0.23 -25.92 -20.07
CA GLU A 162 0.57 -26.37 -18.94
C GLU A 162 1.50 -25.28 -18.44
N TYR A 163 2.09 -24.50 -19.36
CA TYR A 163 2.92 -23.35 -19.00
C TYR A 163 2.11 -22.28 -18.25
N ILE A 164 0.86 -22.02 -18.63
CA ILE A 164 0.00 -21.09 -17.89
C ILE A 164 -0.39 -21.66 -16.52
N GLN A 165 -0.72 -22.94 -16.44
CA GLN A 165 -1.10 -23.63 -15.20
C GLN A 165 0.05 -23.72 -14.19
N PHE A 166 1.31 -23.71 -14.66
CA PHE A 166 2.48 -23.65 -13.79
C PHE A 166 2.43 -22.49 -12.78
N PHE A 167 1.74 -21.40 -13.11
CA PHE A 167 1.61 -20.22 -12.26
C PHE A 167 0.41 -20.26 -11.29
N ASP A 168 -0.42 -21.30 -11.29
CA ASP A 168 -1.64 -21.36 -10.47
C ASP A 168 -1.38 -21.18 -8.97
N ALA A 169 -0.30 -21.78 -8.46
CA ALA A 169 0.10 -21.65 -7.05
C ALA A 169 0.49 -20.22 -6.66
N GLN A 170 0.87 -19.38 -7.64
CA GLN A 170 1.33 -18.01 -7.43
C GLN A 170 0.24 -16.98 -7.72
N LYS A 171 -0.98 -17.41 -8.08
CA LYS A 171 -2.07 -16.51 -8.50
C LYS A 171 -2.39 -15.40 -7.51
N THR A 172 -2.22 -15.64 -6.20
CA THR A 172 -2.47 -14.68 -5.12
C THR A 172 -1.30 -13.73 -4.85
N SER A 173 -0.13 -13.91 -5.48
CA SER A 173 1.00 -12.99 -5.33
C SER A 173 0.81 -11.70 -6.11
N ILE A 174 -0.06 -11.69 -7.13
CA ILE A 174 -0.34 -10.51 -7.94
C ILE A 174 -1.56 -9.76 -7.40
N SER A 175 -1.38 -8.46 -7.15
CA SER A 175 -2.45 -7.53 -6.76
C SER A 175 -2.82 -6.60 -7.92
N PHE A 176 -4.11 -6.31 -8.07
CA PHE A 176 -4.58 -5.38 -9.09
C PHE A 176 -4.94 -4.02 -8.49
N LEU A 177 -4.35 -2.96 -9.04
CA LEU A 177 -4.57 -1.57 -8.66
C LEU A 177 -5.60 -0.92 -9.58
N THR A 178 -6.33 0.08 -9.08
CA THR A 178 -7.22 0.93 -9.89
C THR A 178 -6.48 1.99 -10.68
N ALA A 179 -5.36 2.49 -10.16
CA ALA A 179 -4.45 3.40 -10.83
C ALA A 179 -3.07 3.29 -10.15
N TYR A 180 -1.99 3.54 -10.91
CA TYR A 180 -0.70 3.81 -10.29
C TYR A 180 -0.80 5.20 -9.66
N SER A 181 -0.69 5.27 -8.33
CA SER A 181 -0.44 6.56 -7.67
C SER A 181 0.85 7.10 -8.26
N LYS A 182 0.80 8.25 -8.94
CA LYS A 182 1.98 8.98 -9.42
C LYS A 182 2.74 9.51 -8.20
N PHE A 183 3.46 8.63 -7.51
CA PHE A 183 4.56 9.04 -6.67
C PHE A 183 5.74 9.19 -7.62
N SER A 184 6.04 10.43 -8.02
CA SER A 184 7.31 10.72 -8.68
C SER A 184 8.44 10.47 -7.68
N ILE A 185 9.63 10.15 -8.18
CA ILE A 185 10.84 10.06 -7.34
C ILE A 185 11.06 11.38 -6.62
N GLU A 186 10.82 12.51 -7.29
CA GLU A 186 10.86 13.84 -6.67
C GLU A 186 9.88 13.99 -5.51
N THR A 187 8.63 13.50 -5.63
CA THR A 187 7.66 13.55 -4.53
C THR A 187 7.97 12.49 -3.46
N ALA A 188 8.54 11.35 -3.82
CA ALA A 188 9.01 10.35 -2.85
C ALA A 188 10.22 10.86 -2.07
N ASP A 189 11.13 11.58 -2.72
CA ASP A 189 12.29 12.25 -2.14
C ASP A 189 11.85 13.46 -1.31
N GLU A 190 10.90 14.27 -1.77
CA GLU A 190 10.30 15.35 -0.97
C GLU A 190 9.60 14.80 0.27
N ILE A 191 8.84 13.70 0.16
CA ILE A 191 8.20 13.04 1.30
C ILE A 191 9.24 12.40 2.22
N ALA A 192 10.31 11.80 1.66
CA ALA A 192 11.40 11.23 2.45
C ALA A 192 12.20 12.32 3.17
N ILE A 193 12.46 13.45 2.50
CA ILE A 193 13.10 14.65 3.05
C ILE A 193 12.20 15.26 4.11
N ASP A 194 10.89 15.39 3.88
CA ASP A 194 9.93 15.90 4.87
C ASP A 194 9.85 14.96 6.07
N THR A 195 9.79 13.65 5.86
CA THR A 195 9.75 12.65 6.94
C THR A 195 11.05 12.67 7.74
N ARG A 196 12.21 12.71 7.07
CA ARG A 196 13.54 12.79 7.70
C ARG A 196 13.69 14.11 8.47
N SER A 197 13.24 15.22 7.89
CA SER A 197 13.22 16.53 8.53
C SER A 197 12.31 16.54 9.75
N LEU A 198 11.14 15.91 9.69
CA LEU A 198 10.20 15.81 10.81
C LEU A 198 10.78 14.98 11.97
N VAL A 199 11.49 13.89 11.68
CA VAL A 199 12.18 13.10 12.69
C VAL A 199 13.26 13.95 13.39
N LEU A 200 14.14 14.57 12.62
CA LEU A 200 15.22 15.42 13.18
C LEU A 200 14.65 16.64 13.93
N LEU A 201 13.57 17.26 13.45
CA LEU A 201 12.85 18.32 14.17
C LEU A 201 12.26 17.81 15.48
N THR A 202 11.79 16.57 15.53
CA THR A 202 11.22 15.98 16.74
C THR A 202 12.31 15.70 17.77
N GLU A 203 13.45 15.16 17.32
CA GLU A 203 14.65 14.93 18.15
C GLU A 203 15.16 16.23 18.79
N THR A 204 15.31 17.30 18.01
CA THR A 204 15.77 18.60 18.52
C THR A 204 14.70 19.42 19.24
N GLY A 205 13.44 18.96 19.25
CA GLY A 205 12.31 19.72 19.80
C GLY A 205 12.02 21.01 19.02
N GLY A 206 12.24 20.99 17.70
CA GLY A 206 11.98 22.09 16.78
C GLY A 206 13.04 23.18 16.80
N LYS A 207 14.29 22.84 17.18
CA LYS A 207 15.40 23.80 17.28
C LYS A 207 16.53 23.44 16.32
N CYS A 208 17.28 24.46 15.91
CA CYS A 208 18.55 24.29 15.22
C CYS A 208 19.53 23.61 16.16
N GLN A 209 20.13 22.51 15.71
CA GLN A 209 21.05 21.74 16.55
C GLN A 209 22.32 22.51 16.92
N LYS A 210 22.82 23.39 16.04
CA LYS A 210 24.02 24.20 16.31
C LYS A 210 23.77 25.41 17.20
N CYS A 211 22.73 26.20 16.93
CA CYS A 211 22.53 27.50 17.60
C CYS A 211 21.31 27.55 18.53
N GLY A 212 20.52 26.48 18.60
CA GLY A 212 19.34 26.38 19.47
C GLY A 212 18.15 27.25 19.07
N ARG A 213 18.24 28.03 17.98
CA ARG A 213 17.12 28.85 17.49
C ARG A 213 15.95 27.98 17.06
N LEU A 214 14.74 28.43 17.37
CA LEU A 214 13.53 27.76 16.91
C LEU A 214 13.46 27.76 15.38
N LEU A 215 13.16 26.59 14.83
CA LEU A 215 12.90 26.35 13.42
C LEU A 215 11.39 26.27 13.21
N GLY A 216 10.93 26.64 12.02
CA GLY A 216 9.54 26.40 11.66
C GLY A 216 9.34 26.27 10.16
N ILE A 217 8.18 25.72 9.80
CA ILE A 217 7.76 25.47 8.43
C ILE A 217 6.83 26.62 8.02
N LYS A 218 7.08 27.24 6.86
CA LYS A 218 6.33 28.44 6.41
C LYS A 218 4.83 28.15 6.29
N LYS A 219 4.03 28.76 7.16
CA LYS A 219 2.69 29.23 6.83
C LYS A 219 2.81 30.72 6.53
N GLU A 220 2.19 31.17 5.44
CA GLU A 220 2.30 32.51 4.89
C GLU A 220 2.36 33.61 5.97
N GLY A 221 3.45 34.40 5.94
CA GLY A 221 3.43 35.74 6.54
C GLY A 221 4.33 36.04 7.74
N ASN A 222 5.39 35.28 8.08
CA ASN A 222 6.42 35.77 9.01
C ASN A 222 7.82 35.15 8.76
N ASP A 223 8.87 35.91 9.12
CA ASP A 223 10.28 35.51 9.07
C ASP A 223 10.56 34.38 10.08
N VAL A 224 10.51 33.15 9.60
CA VAL A 224 10.85 31.94 10.37
C VAL A 224 12.17 31.38 9.87
N ASN A 225 13.06 30.98 10.78
CA ASN A 225 14.28 30.25 10.42
C ASN A 225 13.88 28.90 9.81
N TYR A 226 14.20 28.72 8.52
CA TYR A 226 13.91 27.47 7.82
C TYR A 226 14.83 26.37 8.31
N ALA A 227 14.22 25.21 8.59
CA ALA A 227 14.94 23.99 8.84
C ALA A 227 15.63 23.49 7.56
N LYS A 228 16.89 23.10 7.67
CA LYS A 228 17.67 22.47 6.61
C LYS A 228 18.31 21.21 7.14
N VAL A 229 18.09 20.10 6.45
CA VAL A 229 18.82 18.86 6.68
C VAL A 229 20.23 19.04 6.14
N VAL A 230 21.23 18.75 6.96
CA VAL A 230 22.64 18.84 6.63
C VAL A 230 23.29 17.49 6.87
N HIS A 231 23.93 16.96 5.83
CA HIS A 231 24.68 15.71 5.89
C HIS A 231 26.06 15.95 6.51
N LEU A 232 26.33 15.35 7.67
CA LEU A 232 27.65 15.40 8.31
C LEU A 232 28.51 14.17 7.98
N SER A 233 27.90 13.02 7.68
CA SER A 233 28.57 11.80 7.25
C SER A 233 27.70 10.99 6.26
N GLU A 234 28.18 9.83 5.79
CA GLU A 234 27.40 8.94 4.91
C GLU A 234 26.09 8.43 5.55
N THR A 235 25.96 8.47 6.88
CA THR A 235 24.79 7.96 7.60
C THR A 235 24.13 8.98 8.52
N GLU A 236 24.82 10.07 8.84
CA GLU A 236 24.39 11.02 9.87
C GLU A 236 23.98 12.38 9.31
N ASP A 237 22.70 12.67 9.50
CA ASP A 237 22.09 13.96 9.17
C ASP A 237 21.75 14.74 10.43
N ILE A 238 21.86 16.06 10.36
CA ILE A 238 21.40 16.97 11.42
C ILE A 238 20.45 18.03 10.84
N ILE A 239 19.77 18.77 11.71
CA ILE A 239 18.88 19.85 11.30
C ILE A 239 19.36 21.21 11.79
N LEU A 240 19.58 22.12 10.86
CA LEU A 240 20.13 23.46 11.11
C LEU A 240 19.21 24.56 10.56
N CYS A 241 19.38 25.78 11.06
CA CYS A 241 18.87 26.95 10.37
C CYS A 241 19.75 27.28 9.15
N VAL A 242 19.22 28.08 8.22
CA VAL A 242 19.92 28.52 7.01
C VAL A 242 21.28 29.18 7.32
N ASP A 243 21.37 29.96 8.40
CA ASP A 243 22.62 30.60 8.79
C ASP A 243 23.67 29.55 9.21
N CYS A 244 23.28 28.59 10.05
CA CYS A 244 24.19 27.55 10.54
C CYS A 244 24.57 26.55 9.46
N GLU A 245 23.69 26.28 8.50
CA GLU A 245 24.01 25.46 7.32
C GLU A 245 25.12 26.11 6.47
N ARG A 246 25.09 27.42 6.28
CA ARG A 246 26.17 28.12 5.55
C ARG A 246 27.49 28.08 6.31
N GLU A 247 27.43 28.24 7.63
CA GLU A 247 28.63 28.21 8.47
C GLU A 247 29.27 26.80 8.54
N ILE A 248 28.46 25.74 8.47
CA ILE A 248 28.95 24.37 8.64
C ILE A 248 29.81 23.90 7.46
N GLN A 249 29.59 24.47 6.27
CA GLN A 249 30.38 24.16 5.08
C GLN A 249 31.87 24.52 5.26
N SER A 250 32.16 25.48 6.13
CA SER A 250 33.52 25.93 6.48
C SER A 250 33.96 25.53 7.90
N ALA A 251 33.17 24.72 8.62
CA ALA A 251 33.46 24.35 10.00
C ALA A 251 34.59 23.32 10.11
N SER A 252 35.26 23.31 11.26
CA SER A 252 36.31 22.34 11.55
C SER A 252 35.74 20.93 11.74
N GLU A 253 36.56 19.89 11.54
CA GLU A 253 36.14 18.51 11.81
C GLU A 253 35.81 18.28 13.29
N GLU A 254 36.44 19.03 14.20
CA GLU A 254 36.10 19.02 15.63
C GLU A 254 34.68 19.52 15.90
N ASP A 255 34.26 20.60 15.22
CA ASP A 255 32.90 21.14 15.35
C ASP A 255 31.85 20.18 14.81
N LYS A 256 32.15 19.48 13.71
CA LYS A 256 31.26 18.45 13.14
C LYS A 256 31.13 17.24 14.07
N LEU A 257 32.23 16.78 14.66
CA LEU A 257 32.22 15.69 15.64
C LEU A 257 31.44 16.05 16.90
N ALA A 258 31.53 17.29 17.37
CA ALA A 258 30.74 17.78 18.50
C ALA A 258 29.22 17.72 18.21
N LEU A 259 28.80 18.13 17.00
CA LEU A 259 27.40 18.03 16.57
C LEU A 259 26.93 16.58 16.43
N LEU A 260 27.79 15.67 15.98
CA LEU A 260 27.46 14.24 15.93
C LEU A 260 27.28 13.63 17.33
N SER A 261 28.12 14.01 18.29
CA SER A 261 27.96 13.58 19.68
C SER A 261 26.64 14.08 20.27
N ASP A 262 26.32 15.36 20.06
CA ASP A 262 25.06 15.96 20.50
C ASP A 262 23.84 15.28 19.85
N LYS A 263 23.95 14.90 18.58
CA LYS A 263 22.90 14.14 17.89
C LYS A 263 22.60 12.83 18.62
N HIS A 264 23.63 12.07 18.95
CA HIS A 264 23.46 10.79 19.63
C HIS A 264 22.77 10.94 20.99
N ASP A 265 23.12 11.99 21.73
CA ASP A 265 22.46 12.32 23.00
C ASP A 265 20.96 12.66 22.80
N LEU A 266 20.63 13.40 21.74
CA LEU A 266 19.24 13.72 21.39
C LEU A 266 18.43 12.47 21.00
N GLU A 267 19.02 11.52 20.26
CA GLU A 267 18.38 10.25 19.92
C GLU A 267 18.06 9.43 21.17
N ILE A 268 19.02 9.32 22.10
CA ILE A 268 18.83 8.64 23.39
C ILE A 268 17.70 9.30 24.19
N LEU A 269 17.69 10.64 24.25
CA LEU A 269 16.65 11.41 24.93
C LEU A 269 15.28 11.23 24.27
N MET A 270 15.20 11.11 22.94
CA MET A 270 13.96 10.84 22.23
C MET A 270 13.40 9.45 22.58
N VAL A 271 14.24 8.41 22.57
CA VAL A 271 13.84 7.05 22.97
C VAL A 271 13.33 7.04 24.41
N ALA A 272 14.03 7.74 25.32
CA ALA A 272 13.58 7.89 26.71
C ALA A 272 12.24 8.64 26.81
N ARG A 273 12.05 9.72 26.05
CA ARG A 273 10.80 10.50 26.00
C ARG A 273 9.63 9.69 25.44
N ASP A 274 9.86 8.88 24.42
CA ASP A 274 8.85 7.98 23.86
C ASP A 274 8.45 6.90 24.87
N ALA A 275 9.41 6.30 25.57
CA ALA A 275 9.15 5.38 26.67
C ALA A 275 8.36 6.05 27.81
N MET A 276 8.69 7.29 28.18
CA MET A 276 7.94 8.07 29.18
C MET A 276 6.51 8.40 28.71
N SER A 277 6.33 8.69 27.42
CA SER A 277 5.00 8.97 26.83
C SER A 277 4.13 7.72 26.86
N ARG A 278 4.69 6.56 26.49
CA ARG A 278 4.01 5.25 26.61
C ARG A 278 3.64 4.92 28.05
N TYR A 279 4.56 5.09 28.99
CA TYR A 279 4.29 4.91 30.42
C TYR A 279 3.17 5.83 30.93
N THR A 280 3.17 7.10 30.48
CA THR A 280 2.13 8.06 30.84
C THR A 280 0.76 7.63 30.31
N LEU A 281 0.70 7.15 29.06
CA LEU A 281 -0.53 6.67 28.43
C LEU A 281 -1.05 5.38 29.08
N GLU A 282 -0.17 4.44 29.42
CA GLU A 282 -0.54 3.24 30.20
C GLU A 282 -1.13 3.59 31.56
N LYS A 283 -0.58 4.60 32.24
CA LYS A 283 -1.14 5.09 33.51
C LYS A 283 -2.52 5.72 33.31
N GLN A 284 -2.72 6.48 32.23
CA GLN A 284 -4.05 7.04 31.90
C GLN A 284 -5.08 5.94 31.60
N ILE A 285 -4.67 4.86 30.93
CA ILE A 285 -5.51 3.67 30.70
C ILE A 285 -5.90 3.04 32.03
N GLU A 286 -4.94 2.87 32.95
CA GLU A 286 -5.21 2.37 34.29
C GLU A 286 -6.22 3.26 35.05
N ASP A 287 -6.06 4.57 34.99
CA ASP A 287 -6.97 5.52 35.63
C ASP A 287 -8.41 5.42 35.06
N VAL A 288 -8.56 5.33 33.74
CA VAL A 288 -9.88 5.10 33.10
C VAL A 288 -10.48 3.78 33.60
N LEU A 289 -9.71 2.70 33.61
CA LEU A 289 -10.19 1.37 34.03
C LEU A 289 -10.62 1.35 35.51
N ARG A 290 -10.01 2.15 36.37
CA ARG A 290 -10.36 2.27 37.80
C ARG A 290 -11.71 2.97 38.01
N GLU A 291 -11.98 4.05 37.28
CA GLU A 291 -13.20 4.86 37.44
C GLU A 291 -14.46 4.17 36.87
N VAL A 292 -14.29 3.24 35.92
CA VAL A 292 -15.42 2.58 35.23
C VAL A 292 -16.08 1.46 36.07
N HIS A 293 -15.63 1.23 37.31
CA HIS A 293 -16.29 0.31 38.26
C HIS A 293 -17.74 0.71 38.62
N LEU A 294 -18.18 1.93 38.30
CA LEU A 294 -19.50 2.49 38.64
C LEU A 294 -20.60 2.22 37.60
N MET A 295 -20.36 1.37 36.60
CA MET A 295 -21.37 1.01 35.61
C MET A 295 -22.26 -0.16 36.10
N ASP A 296 -23.51 0.14 36.48
CA ASP A 296 -24.53 -0.83 36.88
C ASP A 296 -24.81 -1.86 35.76
N VAL A 297 -24.85 -3.16 36.13
CA VAL A 297 -25.03 -4.27 35.19
C VAL A 297 -26.34 -4.99 35.47
N THR A 298 -27.09 -5.35 34.43
CA THR A 298 -28.11 -6.40 34.50
C THR A 298 -27.52 -7.73 34.02
N ASN A 299 -27.75 -8.80 34.78
CA ASN A 299 -26.98 -10.05 34.78
C ASN A 299 -26.99 -10.92 33.49
N ASP A 300 -27.69 -10.54 32.42
CA ASP A 300 -28.01 -11.46 31.31
C ASP A 300 -27.05 -11.43 30.09
N THR A 301 -26.07 -10.53 30.03
CA THR A 301 -25.14 -10.45 28.87
C THR A 301 -24.05 -11.54 28.93
N ARG A 302 -23.95 -12.38 27.88
CA ARG A 302 -22.92 -13.44 27.74
C ARG A 302 -21.74 -12.97 26.89
N LEU A 303 -20.50 -13.12 27.36
CA LEU A 303 -19.27 -12.77 26.62
C LEU A 303 -18.94 -13.78 25.49
N ARG A 304 -18.09 -13.39 24.54
CA ARG A 304 -17.68 -14.28 23.44
C ARG A 304 -16.47 -15.12 23.83
N ILE A 305 -16.48 -16.40 23.42
CA ILE A 305 -15.43 -17.37 23.77
C ILE A 305 -14.35 -17.49 22.69
N LYS A 306 -14.66 -17.12 21.43
CA LYS A 306 -13.73 -17.32 20.29
C LYS A 306 -13.30 -15.98 19.65
N PRO A 307 -12.00 -15.64 19.67
CA PRO A 307 -11.51 -14.42 19.06
C PRO A 307 -11.56 -14.45 17.52
N VAL A 308 -12.11 -13.40 16.91
CA VAL A 308 -12.14 -13.15 15.46
C VAL A 308 -11.23 -11.95 15.16
N LYS A 309 -10.46 -12.01 14.06
CA LYS A 309 -9.56 -10.93 13.66
C LYS A 309 -10.33 -9.63 13.40
N VAL A 310 -9.79 -8.48 13.83
CA VAL A 310 -10.35 -7.13 13.55
C VAL A 310 -10.61 -6.92 12.05
N GLU A 311 -9.75 -7.47 11.21
CA GLU A 311 -9.88 -7.44 9.74
C GLU A 311 -11.21 -8.02 9.23
N ASN A 312 -11.78 -8.98 9.96
CA ASN A 312 -13.04 -9.65 9.63
C ASN A 312 -14.25 -9.05 10.37
N LYS A 313 -14.07 -7.97 11.15
CA LYS A 313 -15.13 -7.28 11.90
C LYS A 313 -15.44 -5.89 11.34
N ILE A 314 -14.41 -5.20 10.85
CA ILE A 314 -14.52 -3.81 10.42
C ILE A 314 -14.51 -3.74 8.89
N THR A 315 -15.52 -3.11 8.30
CA THR A 315 -15.60 -2.82 6.86
C THR A 315 -14.95 -1.46 6.54
N GLU A 316 -15.07 -0.50 7.45
CA GLU A 316 -14.59 0.87 7.28
C GLU A 316 -13.05 0.96 7.37
N LYS A 317 -12.39 1.35 6.28
CA LYS A 317 -10.93 1.35 6.15
C LYS A 317 -10.22 2.19 7.22
N ARG A 318 -10.66 3.43 7.43
CA ARG A 318 -10.01 4.36 8.39
C ARG A 318 -10.14 3.88 9.84
N LEU A 319 -11.32 3.36 10.20
CA LEU A 319 -11.55 2.80 11.53
C LEU A 319 -10.70 1.54 11.75
N LYS A 320 -10.60 0.67 10.73
CA LYS A 320 -9.75 -0.53 10.78
C LYS A 320 -8.28 -0.17 11.01
N GLU A 321 -7.74 0.81 10.26
CA GLU A 321 -6.36 1.26 10.41
C GLU A 321 -6.06 1.79 11.81
N ARG A 322 -6.97 2.59 12.39
CA ARG A 322 -6.86 3.09 13.77
C ARG A 322 -6.84 1.96 14.79
N ILE A 323 -7.85 1.07 14.76
CA ILE A 323 -7.96 -0.03 15.75
C ILE A 323 -6.73 -0.93 15.69
N LEU A 324 -6.21 -1.21 14.48
CA LEU A 324 -5.00 -2.00 14.31
C LEU A 324 -3.74 -1.30 14.86
N LEU A 325 -3.66 0.03 14.77
CA LEU A 325 -2.56 0.80 15.36
C LEU A 325 -2.60 0.72 16.90
N ASP A 326 -3.75 1.02 17.50
CA ASP A 326 -3.96 1.00 18.96
C ASP A 326 -3.65 -0.39 19.54
N VAL A 327 -4.15 -1.45 18.90
CA VAL A 327 -3.94 -2.84 19.32
C VAL A 327 -2.48 -3.25 19.16
N ARG A 328 -1.78 -2.87 18.10
CA ARG A 328 -0.36 -3.24 17.94
C ARG A 328 0.53 -2.58 18.98
N GLN A 329 0.24 -1.35 19.36
CA GLN A 329 1.11 -0.56 20.21
C GLN A 329 0.86 -0.77 21.71
N LEU A 330 -0.39 -1.01 22.12
CA LEU A 330 -0.78 -0.88 23.52
C LEU A 330 -1.63 -2.05 24.05
N TYR A 331 -1.88 -3.09 23.25
CA TYR A 331 -2.68 -4.24 23.70
C TYR A 331 -2.10 -4.93 24.93
N GLU A 332 -0.79 -5.12 24.98
CA GLU A 332 -0.12 -5.72 26.14
C GLU A 332 -0.23 -4.82 27.38
N GLY A 333 -0.05 -3.51 27.23
CA GLY A 333 -0.23 -2.54 28.32
C GLY A 333 -1.64 -2.51 28.89
N VAL A 334 -2.67 -2.57 28.03
CA VAL A 334 -4.08 -2.67 28.45
C VAL A 334 -4.33 -4.01 29.16
N ASN A 335 -3.84 -5.12 28.59
CA ASN A 335 -4.05 -6.46 29.16
C ASN A 335 -3.39 -6.60 30.54
N ASN A 336 -2.14 -6.17 30.68
CA ASN A 336 -1.41 -6.17 31.94
C ASN A 336 -2.10 -5.28 32.99
N SER A 337 -2.69 -4.16 32.57
CA SER A 337 -3.46 -3.29 33.46
C SER A 337 -4.74 -3.95 33.95
N LEU A 338 -5.49 -4.61 33.06
CA LEU A 338 -6.70 -5.37 33.43
C LEU A 338 -6.37 -6.53 34.39
N ASP A 339 -5.33 -7.32 34.09
CA ASP A 339 -4.92 -8.46 34.92
C ASP A 339 -4.46 -8.01 36.30
N ARG A 340 -3.67 -6.93 36.38
CA ARG A 340 -3.23 -6.34 37.65
C ARG A 340 -4.41 -5.79 38.46
N LEU A 341 -5.31 -5.02 37.84
CA LEU A 341 -6.48 -4.46 38.53
C LEU A 341 -7.45 -5.55 39.01
N SER A 342 -7.56 -6.64 38.26
CA SER A 342 -8.31 -7.84 38.66
C SER A 342 -7.66 -8.51 39.86
N GLY A 343 -6.34 -8.69 39.85
CA GLY A 343 -5.58 -9.25 40.97
C GLY A 343 -5.65 -8.38 42.24
N GLU A 344 -5.74 -7.06 42.08
CA GLU A 344 -5.94 -6.10 43.18
C GLU A 344 -7.39 -6.04 43.69
N ASN A 345 -8.34 -6.80 43.12
CA ASN A 345 -9.79 -6.72 43.38
C ASN A 345 -10.39 -5.32 43.16
N LYS A 346 -9.77 -4.51 42.30
CA LYS A 346 -10.23 -3.14 42.01
C LYS A 346 -11.05 -3.02 40.73
N LEU A 347 -11.04 -4.05 39.89
CA LEU A 347 -11.85 -4.15 38.70
C LEU A 347 -12.31 -5.59 38.49
N ASN A 348 -13.59 -5.79 38.26
CA ASN A 348 -14.09 -7.05 37.74
C ASN A 348 -14.10 -6.98 36.20
N VAL A 349 -13.09 -7.58 35.57
CA VAL A 349 -12.87 -7.50 34.11
C VAL A 349 -14.05 -8.08 33.34
N ASP A 350 -14.68 -9.15 33.82
CA ASP A 350 -15.84 -9.76 33.17
C ASP A 350 -17.07 -8.85 33.23
N THR A 351 -17.26 -8.16 34.36
CA THR A 351 -18.35 -7.18 34.54
C THR A 351 -18.15 -6.01 33.59
N PHE A 352 -16.91 -5.52 33.49
CA PHE A 352 -16.59 -4.44 32.59
C PHE A 352 -16.75 -4.83 31.11
N ALA A 353 -16.30 -6.03 30.73
CA ALA A 353 -16.51 -6.56 29.38
C ALA A 353 -18.00 -6.67 29.02
N LYS A 354 -18.84 -7.10 29.96
CA LYS A 354 -20.31 -7.16 29.76
C LYS A 354 -20.91 -5.78 29.52
N ASN A 355 -20.42 -4.76 30.23
CA ASN A 355 -20.88 -3.38 30.05
C ASN A 355 -20.51 -2.84 28.67
N VAL A 356 -19.26 -3.02 28.24
CA VAL A 356 -18.83 -2.61 26.90
C VAL A 356 -19.63 -3.32 25.82
N LYS A 357 -19.88 -4.63 25.99
CA LYS A 357 -20.71 -5.40 25.07
C LYS A 357 -22.14 -4.87 25.00
N ARG A 358 -22.77 -4.61 26.16
CA ARG A 358 -24.13 -4.07 26.21
C ARG A 358 -24.23 -2.70 25.54
N MET A 359 -23.27 -1.81 25.83
CA MET A 359 -23.21 -0.51 25.16
C MET A 359 -23.11 -0.66 23.64
N TYR A 360 -22.36 -1.65 23.15
CA TYR A 360 -22.29 -1.97 21.73
C TYR A 360 -23.63 -2.47 21.18
N GLU A 361 -24.29 -3.41 21.86
CA GLU A 361 -25.60 -3.93 21.47
C GLU A 361 -26.63 -2.79 21.37
N ASP A 362 -26.72 -1.93 22.40
CA ASP A 362 -27.62 -0.77 22.43
C ASP A 362 -27.32 0.23 21.29
N ALA A 363 -26.03 0.49 21.01
CA ALA A 363 -25.62 1.37 19.93
C ALA A 363 -25.93 0.78 18.53
N ALA A 364 -25.77 -0.53 18.36
CA ALA A 364 -26.01 -1.22 17.10
C ALA A 364 -27.50 -1.30 16.73
N GLU A 365 -28.41 -1.19 17.70
CA GLU A 365 -29.86 -1.09 17.43
C GLU A 365 -30.25 0.23 16.72
N THR A 366 -29.49 1.30 16.94
CA THR A 366 -29.85 2.66 16.50
C THR A 366 -28.92 3.20 15.41
N LEU A 367 -27.65 2.79 15.41
CA LEU A 367 -26.62 3.30 14.50
C LEU A 367 -26.21 2.22 13.50
N THR A 368 -25.99 2.63 12.25
CA THR A 368 -25.58 1.73 11.15
C THR A 368 -24.10 1.84 10.79
N SER A 369 -23.43 2.91 11.21
CA SER A 369 -22.02 3.20 10.92
C SER A 369 -21.13 2.64 12.02
N GLN A 370 -20.08 1.91 11.64
CA GLN A 370 -19.13 1.36 12.61
C GLN A 370 -18.32 2.48 13.26
N SER A 371 -18.01 3.55 12.53
CA SER A 371 -17.35 4.72 13.12
C SER A 371 -18.23 5.41 14.15
N ASP A 372 -19.54 5.55 13.89
CA ASP A 372 -20.44 6.24 14.82
C ASP A 372 -20.65 5.41 16.10
N ILE A 373 -20.81 4.09 15.95
CA ILE A 373 -20.85 3.16 17.09
C ILE A 373 -19.55 3.25 17.91
N TYR A 374 -18.39 3.14 17.27
CA TYR A 374 -17.08 3.21 17.95
C TYR A 374 -16.92 4.53 18.71
N ASN A 375 -17.24 5.66 18.07
CA ASN A 375 -17.13 6.97 18.69
C ASN A 375 -18.09 7.09 19.87
N LEU A 376 -19.34 6.64 19.75
CA LEU A 376 -20.30 6.67 20.85
C LEU A 376 -19.81 5.88 22.07
N LEU A 377 -19.24 4.68 21.85
CA LEU A 377 -18.68 3.87 22.92
C LEU A 377 -17.51 4.59 23.62
N ALA A 378 -16.60 5.18 22.84
CA ALA A 378 -15.46 5.91 23.37
C ALA A 378 -15.87 7.20 24.12
N GLU A 379 -16.85 7.95 23.59
CA GLU A 379 -17.43 9.11 24.28
C GLU A 379 -18.10 8.71 25.58
N THR A 380 -18.86 7.61 25.59
CA THR A 380 -19.54 7.16 26.81
C THR A 380 -18.55 6.81 27.91
N LEU A 381 -17.43 6.16 27.57
CA LEU A 381 -16.34 5.94 28.54
C LEU A 381 -15.70 7.26 28.99
N PHE A 382 -15.48 8.18 28.06
CA PHE A 382 -14.90 9.48 28.34
C PHE A 382 -15.76 10.31 29.31
N GLU A 383 -17.07 10.36 29.10
CA GLU A 383 -18.04 11.03 29.98
C GLU A 383 -18.05 10.41 31.38
N LYS A 384 -18.08 9.07 31.44
CA LYS A 384 -18.10 8.33 32.70
C LYS A 384 -16.81 8.47 33.50
N ASN A 385 -15.69 8.69 32.81
CA ASN A 385 -14.39 9.00 33.40
C ASN A 385 -14.21 10.50 33.72
N GLY A 386 -15.30 11.27 33.81
CA GLY A 386 -15.26 12.70 34.14
C GLY A 386 -14.54 13.53 33.08
N TYR A 387 -14.69 13.17 31.81
CA TYR A 387 -14.10 13.84 30.65
C TYR A 387 -12.56 13.88 30.68
N LYS A 388 -11.94 12.80 31.17
CA LYS A 388 -10.48 12.62 31.18
C LYS A 388 -10.04 11.51 30.23
N TYR A 389 -8.84 11.69 29.67
CA TYR A 389 -8.11 10.65 28.94
C TYR A 389 -8.88 10.04 27.76
N ARG A 390 -9.36 10.91 26.87
CA ARG A 390 -10.09 10.54 25.64
C ARG A 390 -9.37 9.51 24.79
N GLU A 391 -8.06 9.68 24.62
CA GLU A 391 -7.22 8.75 23.85
C GLU A 391 -7.18 7.36 24.52
N ALA A 392 -6.99 7.30 25.84
CA ALA A 392 -7.04 6.05 26.60
C ALA A 392 -8.41 5.35 26.47
N CYS A 393 -9.52 6.10 26.45
CA CYS A 393 -10.85 5.55 26.22
C CYS A 393 -10.98 4.90 24.84
N GLN A 394 -10.44 5.53 23.79
CA GLN A 394 -10.41 4.98 22.43
C GLN A 394 -9.61 3.68 22.36
N ILE A 395 -8.43 3.65 23.00
CA ILE A 395 -7.56 2.47 23.07
C ILE A 395 -8.26 1.30 23.78
N ILE A 396 -8.98 1.59 24.87
CA ILE A 396 -9.76 0.58 25.60
C ILE A 396 -10.86 -0.01 24.69
N ILE A 397 -11.61 0.81 23.95
CA ILE A 397 -12.60 0.30 22.99
C ILE A 397 -11.93 -0.53 21.89
N SER A 398 -10.81 -0.07 21.33
CA SER A 398 -10.02 -0.82 20.34
C SER A 398 -9.60 -2.20 20.87
N TYR A 399 -9.21 -2.29 22.15
CA TYR A 399 -8.93 -3.58 22.82
C TYR A 399 -10.16 -4.50 22.89
N PHE A 400 -11.35 -3.98 23.22
CA PHE A 400 -12.59 -4.78 23.26
C PHE A 400 -13.11 -5.18 21.88
N VAL A 401 -12.83 -4.39 20.83
CA VAL A 401 -13.03 -4.83 19.45
C VAL A 401 -12.17 -6.06 19.18
N GLN A 402 -10.88 -6.06 19.55
CA GLN A 402 -10.02 -7.23 19.39
C GLN A 402 -10.50 -8.44 20.21
N ARG A 403 -10.98 -8.23 21.45
CA ARG A 403 -11.55 -9.30 22.30
C ARG A 403 -12.94 -9.81 21.90
N CYS A 404 -13.55 -9.24 20.86
CA CYS A 404 -14.87 -9.61 20.31
C CYS A 404 -16.08 -9.20 21.14
N GLU A 405 -15.93 -8.23 22.03
CA GLU A 405 -17.08 -7.68 22.74
C GLU A 405 -17.71 -6.52 21.97
N VAL A 406 -17.03 -6.00 20.93
CA VAL A 406 -17.52 -4.98 20.01
C VAL A 406 -17.34 -5.44 18.56
N PHE A 407 -18.43 -5.33 17.78
CA PHE A 407 -18.60 -5.78 16.39
C PHE A 407 -18.60 -7.29 16.15
N ASP A 408 -19.47 -7.69 15.22
CA ASP A 408 -19.64 -9.06 14.76
C ASP A 408 -18.68 -9.44 13.64
N GLU A 409 -18.43 -10.74 13.50
CA GLU A 409 -17.76 -11.25 12.30
C GLU A 409 -18.64 -10.98 11.09
N ILE A 410 -18.08 -10.32 10.08
CA ILE A 410 -18.77 -10.04 8.82
C ILE A 410 -19.10 -11.39 8.19
N THR A 411 -20.40 -11.72 8.13
CA THR A 411 -20.87 -12.94 7.48
C THR A 411 -20.62 -12.79 5.97
N LYS A 412 -19.88 -13.73 5.39
CA LYS A 412 -19.56 -13.74 3.95
C LYS A 412 -20.75 -14.14 3.10
#